data_AF-A0A2K3NJG1-F1
#
_entry.id   AF-A0A2K3NJG1-F1
#
_cell.length_a   1.000
_cell.length_b   1.000
_cell.length_c   1.000
_cell.angle_alpha   90.00
_cell.angle_beta   90.00
_cell.angle_gamma   90.00
#
_symmetry.space_group_name_H-M   'P 1'
#
loop_
_entity.id
_entity.type
_entity.pdbx_description
1 polymer ?
#
loop_
_entity_poly.entity_id
_entity_poly.type
_entity_poly.pdbx_seq_one_letter_code
_entity_poly.pdbx_strand_id
1 'polypeptide(L)'
;MRPETAQGIFVNFKDLYYYNGNKLPFAAAQIGQAFRNEISPRQGLLRVREFTLAEIEHFVDPDDKSHPKYAEVADLEFFMFPRDEQASGQSAKKLRLGEAVSKGIVNNETLGYFIGRVYLFLTRLGIDKDRLRFRQHLANEMAHYAADCWDAEIECSYGWIECVGIADRSAYDLRAHSEKSGVPLVAHEKFSEPKEVEKLVITPIKKELGLAFKGNQKKVVEALEAMKEKEALDMKAALESKGEVDFEVCTLGKTVTINKNMVTIHKEIKKEHQRVFTPSVIEPSFGIGRIIYCLYEHTFYTRASKAGDEQLNVFRFPSLVAPIKCTVFPLVQNQKYEDVAKLISKSLTAAGISHKIDIT
;
A
#
# COMPACT_ATOMS: atom_id res chain seq x y z
N MET A 1 2.91 5.15 -20.20
CA MET A 1 1.65 4.95 -19.45
C MET A 1 1.99 4.26 -18.14
N ARG A 2 1.34 4.62 -17.03
CA ARG A 2 1.65 4.03 -15.71
C ARG A 2 0.92 2.69 -15.52
N PRO A 3 1.57 1.65 -14.97
CA PRO A 3 0.94 0.35 -14.71
C PRO A 3 0.14 0.28 -13.39
N GLU A 4 0.31 1.30 -12.55
CA GLU A 4 -0.33 1.49 -11.24
C GLU A 4 -0.39 3.01 -10.93
N THR A 5 -1.08 3.39 -9.87
CA THR A 5 -1.24 4.78 -9.42
C THR A 5 -0.32 5.16 -8.25
N ALA A 6 0.15 4.18 -7.47
CA ALA A 6 1.03 4.30 -6.30
C ALA A 6 2.28 5.15 -6.53
N GLN A 7 2.98 4.97 -7.66
CA GLN A 7 4.25 5.67 -7.95
C GLN A 7 4.12 7.20 -7.91
N GLY A 8 2.96 7.74 -8.28
CA GLY A 8 2.69 9.18 -8.18
C GLY A 8 2.66 9.67 -6.73
N ILE A 9 2.24 8.84 -5.79
CA ILE A 9 2.20 9.15 -4.37
C ILE A 9 3.62 9.14 -3.78
N PHE A 10 4.43 8.12 -4.10
CA PHE A 10 5.80 8.01 -3.58
C PHE A 10 6.71 9.17 -4.01
N VAL A 11 6.67 9.59 -5.27
CA VAL A 11 7.49 10.72 -5.74
C VAL A 11 7.10 12.06 -5.12
N ASN A 12 5.85 12.18 -4.65
CA ASN A 12 5.34 13.36 -3.96
C ASN A 12 5.37 13.23 -2.41
N PHE A 13 6.04 12.19 -1.88
CA PHE A 13 6.05 11.90 -0.43
C PHE A 13 6.44 13.12 0.42
N LYS A 14 7.46 13.89 0.02
CA LYS A 14 7.92 15.06 0.79
C LYS A 14 6.83 16.11 0.98
N ASP A 15 6.12 16.43 -0.09
CA ASP A 15 5.06 17.43 -0.05
C ASP A 15 3.89 16.91 0.78
N LEU A 16 3.49 15.65 0.56
CA LEU A 16 2.42 15.01 1.32
C LEU A 16 2.72 14.95 2.83
N TYR A 17 3.94 14.55 3.19
CA TYR A 17 4.42 14.51 4.57
C TYR A 17 4.45 15.91 5.19
N TYR A 18 4.92 16.91 4.44
CA TYR A 18 4.90 18.32 4.86
C TYR A 18 3.47 18.83 5.09
N TYR A 19 2.53 18.54 4.18
CA TYR A 19 1.11 18.90 4.33
C TYR A 19 0.45 18.22 5.53
N ASN A 20 0.92 17.03 5.93
CA ASN A 20 0.51 16.38 7.18
C ASN A 20 1.22 16.94 8.42
N GLY A 21 1.94 18.06 8.30
CA GLY A 21 2.66 18.70 9.41
C GLY A 21 3.90 17.92 9.85
N ASN A 22 4.49 17.11 8.97
CA ASN A 22 5.63 16.24 9.25
C ASN A 22 5.34 15.25 10.38
N LYS A 23 4.18 14.60 10.34
CA LYS A 23 3.76 13.60 11.31
C LYS A 23 3.37 12.30 10.63
N LEU A 24 3.62 11.20 11.34
CA LEU A 24 3.13 9.87 11.02
C LEU A 24 2.13 9.41 12.09
N PRO A 25 1.22 8.47 11.76
CA PRO A 25 0.97 7.97 10.40
C PRO A 25 0.21 8.98 9.54
N PHE A 26 0.26 8.81 8.22
CA PHE A 26 -0.63 9.52 7.28
C PHE A 26 -0.92 8.67 6.05
N ALA A 27 -2.00 8.97 5.33
CA ALA A 27 -2.32 8.28 4.10
C ALA A 27 -2.51 9.27 2.94
N ALA A 28 -2.10 8.85 1.75
CA ALA A 28 -2.45 9.49 0.50
C ALA A 28 -3.16 8.47 -0.38
N ALA A 29 -4.05 8.94 -1.25
CA ALA A 29 -4.82 8.08 -2.13
C ALA A 29 -4.90 8.66 -3.53
N GLN A 30 -4.98 7.79 -4.52
CA GLN A 30 -5.15 8.19 -5.91
C GLN A 30 -6.16 7.28 -6.60
N ILE A 31 -7.11 7.90 -7.31
CA ILE A 31 -8.06 7.21 -8.17
C ILE A 31 -7.74 7.59 -9.61
N GLY A 32 -7.50 6.62 -10.48
CA GLY A 32 -7.25 6.91 -11.88
C GLY A 32 -6.96 5.70 -12.74
N GLN A 33 -6.74 5.96 -14.03
CA GLN A 33 -6.43 4.89 -14.98
C GLN A 33 -5.01 4.37 -14.79
N ALA A 34 -4.88 3.05 -14.95
CA ALA A 34 -3.65 2.29 -15.05
C ALA A 34 -3.69 1.41 -16.31
N PHE A 35 -2.51 1.12 -16.84
CA PHE A 35 -2.36 0.48 -18.15
C PHE A 35 -1.39 -0.69 -18.06
N ARG A 36 -1.85 -1.88 -18.43
CA ARG A 36 -1.02 -3.09 -18.49
C ARG A 36 -1.10 -3.67 -19.90
N ASN A 37 0.06 -3.90 -20.54
CA ASN A 37 0.10 -4.45 -21.89
C ASN A 37 -0.15 -5.97 -21.87
N GLU A 38 -1.36 -6.33 -21.49
CA GLU A 38 -1.80 -7.72 -21.35
C GLU A 38 -1.75 -8.44 -22.70
N ILE A 39 -1.12 -9.62 -22.70
CA ILE A 39 -0.86 -10.42 -23.91
C ILE A 39 -2.18 -10.89 -24.51
N SER A 40 -3.08 -11.41 -23.67
CA SER A 40 -4.39 -11.90 -24.09
C SER A 40 -5.48 -11.44 -23.11
N PRO A 41 -6.08 -10.27 -23.36
CA PRO A 41 -7.25 -9.80 -22.60
C PRO A 41 -8.41 -10.79 -22.75
N ARG A 42 -9.07 -11.13 -21.65
CA ARG A 42 -10.15 -12.15 -21.59
C ARG A 42 -11.05 -11.92 -20.38
N GLN A 43 -12.17 -12.64 -20.30
CA GLN A 43 -13.08 -12.63 -19.14
C GLN A 43 -13.65 -11.23 -18.84
N GLY A 44 -13.99 -10.47 -19.89
CA GLY A 44 -14.62 -9.16 -19.78
C GLY A 44 -13.78 -8.17 -18.98
N LEU A 45 -14.36 -7.62 -17.90
CA LEU A 45 -13.72 -6.62 -17.04
C LEU A 45 -12.62 -7.18 -16.13
N LEU A 46 -12.46 -8.50 -16.05
CA LEU A 46 -11.51 -9.13 -15.12
C LEU A 46 -10.06 -9.00 -15.57
N ARG A 47 -9.82 -8.94 -16.89
CA ARG A 47 -8.48 -8.88 -17.48
C ARG A 47 -8.45 -7.98 -18.72
N VAL A 48 -8.22 -6.69 -18.47
CA VAL A 48 -8.24 -5.60 -19.48
C VAL A 48 -6.88 -4.88 -19.55
N ARG A 49 -6.70 -4.05 -20.58
CA ARG A 49 -5.45 -3.28 -20.79
C ARG A 49 -5.45 -1.90 -20.16
N GLU A 50 -6.63 -1.32 -19.97
CA GLU A 50 -6.86 -0.05 -19.27
C GLU A 50 -7.95 -0.28 -18.24
N PHE A 51 -7.71 0.15 -17.00
CA PHE A 51 -8.63 -0.01 -15.90
C PHE A 51 -8.41 1.04 -14.83
N THR A 52 -9.47 1.34 -14.10
CA THR A 52 -9.41 2.27 -12.96
C THR A 52 -8.96 1.54 -11.71
N LEU A 53 -7.91 2.06 -11.10
CA LEU A 53 -7.49 1.71 -9.75
C LEU A 53 -7.88 2.82 -8.79
N ALA A 54 -8.18 2.43 -7.56
CA ALA A 54 -8.12 3.32 -6.41
C ALA A 54 -7.08 2.73 -5.47
N GLU A 55 -5.99 3.45 -5.20
CA GLU A 55 -4.90 2.98 -4.34
C GLU A 55 -4.70 3.95 -3.18
N ILE A 56 -4.35 3.40 -2.03
CA ILE A 56 -4.06 4.14 -0.81
C ILE A 56 -2.65 3.75 -0.38
N GLU A 57 -1.76 4.72 -0.18
CA GLU A 57 -0.47 4.51 0.50
C GLU A 57 -0.59 5.03 1.93
N HIS A 58 -0.64 4.13 2.91
CA HIS A 58 -0.63 4.49 4.32
C HIS A 58 0.79 4.39 4.89
N PHE A 59 1.41 5.55 5.10
CA PHE A 59 2.75 5.68 5.66
C PHE A 59 2.68 5.59 7.18
N VAL A 60 3.46 4.69 7.76
CA VAL A 60 3.51 4.39 9.20
C VAL A 60 4.95 4.20 9.67
N ASP A 61 5.19 4.33 10.97
CA ASP A 61 6.49 3.99 11.55
C ASP A 61 6.74 2.49 11.38
N PRO A 62 7.92 2.07 10.87
CA PRO A 62 8.25 0.65 10.80
C PRO A 62 8.31 -0.05 12.16
N ASP A 63 8.60 0.67 13.25
CA ASP A 63 8.74 0.13 14.61
C ASP A 63 7.43 0.18 15.40
N ASP A 64 6.44 0.97 14.96
CA ASP A 64 5.10 1.05 15.54
C ASP A 64 4.03 0.99 14.45
N LYS A 65 3.51 -0.21 14.21
CA LYS A 65 2.40 -0.49 13.27
C LYS A 65 1.06 -0.68 13.98
N SER A 66 0.89 -0.13 15.19
CA SER A 66 -0.42 -0.05 15.84
C SER A 66 -1.37 0.86 15.05
N HIS A 67 -2.68 0.66 15.19
CA HIS A 67 -3.65 1.54 14.53
C HIS A 67 -4.74 1.98 15.51
N PRO A 68 -4.93 3.29 15.75
CA PRO A 68 -5.80 3.78 16.83
C PRO A 68 -7.27 3.41 16.67
N LYS A 69 -7.69 3.07 15.45
CA LYS A 69 -9.07 2.64 15.13
C LYS A 69 -9.21 1.13 14.89
N TYR A 70 -8.17 0.35 15.16
CA TYR A 70 -8.20 -1.10 14.96
C TYR A 70 -9.36 -1.76 15.72
N ALA A 71 -9.64 -1.28 16.94
CA ALA A 71 -10.75 -1.76 17.76
C ALA A 71 -12.13 -1.65 17.06
N GLU A 72 -12.32 -0.73 16.10
CA GLU A 72 -13.57 -0.61 15.34
C GLU A 72 -13.85 -1.81 14.42
N VAL A 73 -12.82 -2.61 14.11
CA VAL A 73 -12.92 -3.72 13.16
C VAL A 73 -12.48 -5.07 13.73
N ALA A 74 -11.86 -5.10 14.91
CA ALA A 74 -11.34 -6.33 15.53
C ALA A 74 -12.41 -7.42 15.74
N ASP A 75 -13.68 -7.02 15.89
CA ASP A 75 -14.80 -7.94 16.13
C ASP A 75 -15.42 -8.51 14.85
N LEU A 76 -14.97 -8.06 13.68
CA LEU A 76 -15.47 -8.57 12.42
C LEU A 76 -15.03 -10.03 12.22
N GLU A 77 -15.98 -10.84 11.76
CA GLU A 77 -15.77 -12.25 11.43
C GLU A 77 -16.16 -12.48 9.96
N PHE A 78 -15.23 -13.03 9.19
CA PHE A 78 -15.40 -13.31 7.76
C PHE A 78 -14.43 -14.40 7.30
N PHE A 79 -14.63 -14.88 6.07
CA PHE A 79 -13.77 -15.92 5.51
C PHE A 79 -12.35 -15.39 5.31
N MET A 80 -11.40 -16.00 5.98
CA MET A 80 -9.97 -15.78 5.82
C MET A 80 -9.33 -17.10 5.37
N PHE A 81 -8.30 -16.98 4.54
CA PHE A 81 -7.57 -18.11 3.99
C PHE A 81 -6.06 -17.88 4.20
N PRO A 82 -5.56 -18.13 5.43
CA PRO A 82 -4.16 -17.92 5.73
C PRO A 82 -3.26 -18.90 4.98
N ARG A 83 -1.95 -18.61 4.99
CA ARG A 83 -0.95 -19.38 4.23
C ARG A 83 -0.87 -20.84 4.64
N ASP A 84 -0.98 -21.14 5.93
CA ASP A 84 -0.82 -22.50 6.46
C ASP A 84 -2.00 -23.41 6.06
N GLU A 85 -3.21 -22.85 6.03
CA GLU A 85 -4.42 -23.51 5.54
C GLU A 85 -4.32 -23.79 4.04
N GLN A 86 -3.79 -22.85 3.26
CA GLN A 86 -3.52 -23.07 1.83
C GLN A 86 -2.51 -24.21 1.62
N ALA A 87 -1.38 -24.17 2.34
CA ALA A 87 -0.32 -25.17 2.22
C ALA A 87 -0.76 -26.58 2.64
N SER A 88 -1.71 -26.66 3.58
CA SER A 88 -2.28 -27.93 4.05
C SER A 88 -3.49 -28.40 3.22
N GLY A 89 -3.85 -27.71 2.14
CA GLY A 89 -4.98 -28.07 1.26
C GLY A 89 -6.34 -27.89 1.92
N GLN A 90 -6.44 -27.09 2.98
CA GLN A 90 -7.68 -26.75 3.64
C GLN A 90 -8.44 -25.65 2.88
N SER A 91 -9.67 -25.39 3.30
CA SER A 91 -10.48 -24.29 2.76
C SER A 91 -10.40 -23.05 3.66
N ALA A 92 -10.79 -21.89 3.11
CA ALA A 92 -11.00 -20.67 3.89
C ALA A 92 -11.98 -20.92 5.06
N LYS A 93 -11.74 -20.26 6.19
CA LYS A 93 -12.54 -20.41 7.42
C LYS A 93 -12.99 -19.05 7.91
N LYS A 94 -14.15 -18.99 8.56
CA LYS A 94 -14.55 -17.79 9.29
C LYS A 94 -13.61 -17.60 10.48
N LEU A 95 -12.93 -16.47 10.52
CA LEU A 95 -12.03 -16.08 11.61
C LEU A 95 -12.41 -14.68 12.07
N ARG A 96 -12.34 -14.44 13.38
CA ARG A 96 -12.44 -13.10 13.94
C ARG A 96 -11.12 -12.37 13.70
N LEU A 97 -11.18 -11.17 13.13
CA LEU A 97 -10.01 -10.38 12.77
C LEU A 97 -9.10 -10.09 13.97
N GLY A 98 -9.70 -9.84 15.14
CA GLY A 98 -9.02 -9.71 16.44
C GLY A 98 -8.11 -10.88 16.76
N GLU A 99 -8.63 -12.10 16.59
CA GLU A 99 -7.87 -13.33 16.86
C GLU A 99 -6.76 -13.55 15.82
N ALA A 100 -7.03 -13.21 14.56
CA ALA A 100 -6.04 -13.35 13.50
C ALA A 100 -4.82 -12.45 13.75
N VAL A 101 -5.03 -11.22 14.20
CA VAL A 101 -3.92 -10.32 14.59
C VAL A 101 -3.25 -10.79 15.88
N SER A 102 -4.00 -11.14 16.93
CA SER A 102 -3.41 -11.56 18.20
C SER A 102 -2.58 -12.84 18.10
N LYS A 103 -2.91 -13.73 17.15
CA LYS A 103 -2.17 -14.97 16.86
C LYS A 103 -1.02 -14.76 15.87
N GLY A 104 -0.82 -13.55 15.37
CA GLY A 104 0.21 -13.23 14.37
C GLY A 104 -0.08 -13.78 12.97
N ILE A 105 -1.31 -14.22 12.69
CA ILE A 105 -1.73 -14.65 11.35
C ILE A 105 -1.76 -13.42 10.41
N VAL A 106 -2.31 -12.31 10.90
CA VAL A 106 -2.19 -10.99 10.30
C VAL A 106 -1.11 -10.23 11.06
N ASN A 107 -0.11 -9.72 10.35
CA ASN A 107 1.15 -9.28 10.97
C ASN A 107 1.01 -8.12 11.98
N ASN A 108 0.08 -7.18 11.78
CA ASN A 108 -0.08 -6.01 12.65
C ASN A 108 -1.50 -5.42 12.61
N GLU A 109 -1.79 -4.53 13.55
CA GLU A 109 -3.09 -3.85 13.67
C GLU A 109 -3.40 -2.94 12.48
N THR A 110 -2.40 -2.27 11.89
CA THR A 110 -2.62 -1.41 10.72
C THR A 110 -3.10 -2.22 9.52
N LEU A 111 -2.42 -3.33 9.22
CA LEU A 111 -2.84 -4.27 8.18
C LEU A 111 -4.23 -4.85 8.47
N GLY A 112 -4.45 -5.29 9.71
CA GLY A 112 -5.76 -5.75 10.17
C GLY A 112 -6.86 -4.70 10.00
N TYR A 113 -6.58 -3.45 10.34
CA TYR A 113 -7.53 -2.34 10.19
C TYR A 113 -7.95 -2.19 8.72
N PHE A 114 -7.00 -2.18 7.79
CA PHE A 114 -7.32 -2.08 6.36
C PHE A 114 -8.08 -3.29 5.83
N ILE A 115 -7.74 -4.52 6.25
CA ILE A 115 -8.53 -5.73 5.93
C ILE A 115 -9.99 -5.56 6.37
N GLY A 116 -10.21 -5.15 7.63
CA GLY A 116 -11.56 -4.95 8.17
C GLY A 116 -12.33 -3.83 7.44
N ARG A 117 -11.67 -2.72 7.11
CA ARG A 117 -12.28 -1.63 6.35
C ARG A 117 -12.62 -2.02 4.91
N VAL A 118 -11.77 -2.82 4.26
CA VAL A 118 -12.04 -3.36 2.91
C VAL A 118 -13.25 -4.31 2.96
N TYR A 119 -13.35 -5.19 3.96
CA TYR A 119 -14.51 -6.05 4.15
C TYR A 119 -15.81 -5.23 4.29
N LEU A 120 -15.80 -4.22 5.17
CA LEU A 120 -16.96 -3.34 5.36
C LEU A 120 -17.31 -2.57 4.09
N PHE A 121 -16.32 -2.12 3.32
CA PHE A 121 -16.53 -1.43 2.05
C PHE A 121 -17.21 -2.35 1.04
N LEU A 122 -16.63 -3.51 0.74
CA LEU A 122 -17.15 -4.44 -0.26
C LEU A 122 -18.56 -4.93 0.08
N THR A 123 -18.81 -5.27 1.35
CA THR A 123 -20.14 -5.71 1.79
C THR A 123 -21.17 -4.60 1.75
N ARG A 124 -20.77 -3.34 2.03
CA ARG A 124 -21.65 -2.17 1.88
C ARG A 124 -22.00 -1.86 0.43
N LEU A 125 -21.13 -2.19 -0.53
CA LEU A 125 -21.44 -2.09 -1.96
C LEU A 125 -22.48 -3.13 -2.42
N GLY A 126 -22.68 -4.21 -1.66
CA GLY A 126 -23.60 -5.31 -2.01
C GLY A 126 -22.91 -6.60 -2.41
N ILE A 127 -21.59 -6.73 -2.20
CA ILE A 127 -20.92 -8.02 -2.38
C ILE A 127 -21.41 -9.00 -1.31
N ASP A 128 -21.91 -10.14 -1.77
CA ASP A 128 -22.27 -11.28 -0.92
C ASP A 128 -21.11 -11.71 0.00
N LYS A 129 -21.41 -11.76 1.31
CA LYS A 129 -20.46 -12.09 2.38
C LYS A 129 -19.99 -13.53 2.32
N ASP A 130 -20.82 -14.45 1.83
CA ASP A 130 -20.48 -15.86 1.75
C ASP A 130 -19.61 -16.18 0.52
N ARG A 131 -19.49 -15.21 -0.40
CA ARG A 131 -18.70 -15.26 -1.63
C ARG A 131 -17.54 -14.25 -1.63
N LEU A 132 -17.14 -13.82 -0.44
CA LEU A 132 -16.02 -12.91 -0.19
C LEU A 132 -15.06 -13.54 0.82
N ARG A 133 -13.78 -13.62 0.47
CA ARG A 133 -12.72 -14.10 1.37
C ARG A 133 -11.48 -13.22 1.31
N PHE A 134 -10.64 -13.32 2.33
CA PHE A 134 -9.32 -12.70 2.35
C PHE A 134 -8.25 -13.77 2.32
N ARG A 135 -7.48 -13.86 1.23
CA ARG A 135 -6.43 -14.86 1.02
C ARG A 135 -5.06 -14.26 1.29
N GLN A 136 -4.27 -14.88 2.15
CA GLN A 136 -2.89 -14.46 2.38
C GLN A 136 -2.00 -14.94 1.24
N HIS A 137 -1.04 -14.13 0.80
CA HIS A 137 -0.05 -14.58 -0.19
C HIS A 137 0.82 -15.71 0.38
N LEU A 138 1.15 -16.70 -0.46
CA LEU A 138 2.15 -17.70 -0.11
C LEU A 138 3.56 -17.10 -0.09
N ALA A 139 4.50 -17.74 0.60
CA ALA A 139 5.87 -17.21 0.73
C ALA A 139 6.59 -17.04 -0.62
N ASN A 140 6.26 -17.86 -1.62
CA ASN A 140 6.77 -17.78 -2.99
C ASN A 140 6.02 -16.80 -3.89
N GLU A 141 4.85 -16.31 -3.46
CA GLU A 141 4.04 -15.30 -4.17
C GLU A 141 4.35 -13.89 -3.67
N MET A 142 4.81 -13.77 -2.43
CA MET A 142 5.21 -12.50 -1.84
C MET A 142 6.27 -11.80 -2.70
N ALA A 143 6.05 -10.51 -2.95
CA ALA A 143 7.12 -9.67 -3.43
C ALA A 143 8.28 -9.71 -2.42
N HIS A 144 9.52 -9.74 -2.91
CA HIS A 144 10.74 -9.86 -2.09
C HIS A 144 10.91 -8.77 -1.00
N TYR A 145 10.11 -7.70 -1.07
CA TYR A 145 10.09 -6.58 -0.13
C TYR A 145 8.85 -6.50 0.76
N ALA A 146 7.82 -7.32 0.51
CA ALA A 146 6.60 -7.29 1.29
C ALA A 146 6.81 -8.02 2.62
N ALA A 147 6.24 -7.51 3.71
CA ALA A 147 6.27 -8.18 5.01
C ALA A 147 5.09 -9.16 5.18
N ASP A 148 3.91 -8.77 4.69
CA ASP A 148 2.70 -9.58 4.65
C ASP A 148 1.79 -9.02 3.55
N CYS A 149 0.91 -9.85 2.96
CA CYS A 149 0.01 -9.43 1.90
C CYS A 149 -1.26 -10.27 1.89
N TRP A 150 -2.41 -9.61 1.77
CA TRP A 150 -3.73 -10.22 1.75
C TRP A 150 -4.56 -9.71 0.58
N ASP A 151 -5.15 -10.62 -0.17
CA ASP A 151 -6.07 -10.30 -1.26
C ASP A 151 -7.52 -10.49 -0.81
N ALA A 152 -8.35 -9.46 -0.97
CA ALA A 152 -9.79 -9.63 -0.95
C ALA A 152 -10.22 -10.27 -2.28
N GLU A 153 -10.60 -11.53 -2.22
CA GLU A 153 -11.07 -12.31 -3.36
C GLU A 153 -12.60 -12.42 -3.33
N ILE A 154 -13.22 -12.17 -4.49
CA ILE A 154 -14.66 -12.31 -4.67
C ILE A 154 -14.90 -13.45 -5.65
N GLU A 155 -15.75 -14.40 -5.27
CA GLU A 155 -16.10 -15.53 -6.12
C GLU A 155 -17.08 -15.07 -7.21
N CYS A 156 -16.80 -15.37 -8.48
CA CYS A 156 -17.68 -15.13 -9.61
C CYS A 156 -17.81 -16.38 -10.48
N SER A 157 -18.49 -16.29 -11.62
CA SER A 157 -18.63 -17.38 -12.59
C SER A 157 -17.28 -17.89 -13.14
N TYR A 158 -16.21 -17.11 -12.98
CA TYR A 158 -14.83 -17.49 -13.31
C TYR A 158 -14.00 -18.00 -12.11
N GLY A 159 -14.63 -18.22 -10.95
CA GLY A 159 -13.96 -18.62 -9.70
C GLY A 159 -13.60 -17.44 -8.81
N TRP A 160 -12.64 -17.65 -7.90
CA TRP A 160 -12.14 -16.62 -6.98
C TRP A 160 -11.23 -15.62 -7.69
N ILE A 161 -11.60 -14.34 -7.64
CA ILE A 161 -10.87 -13.27 -8.29
C ILE A 161 -10.41 -12.23 -7.27
N GLU A 162 -9.11 -11.97 -7.25
CA GLU A 162 -8.49 -10.87 -6.50
C GLU A 162 -9.07 -9.51 -6.98
N CYS A 163 -9.73 -8.81 -6.07
CA CYS A 163 -10.39 -7.52 -6.33
C CYS A 163 -9.76 -6.37 -5.56
N VAL A 164 -9.15 -6.65 -4.41
CA VAL A 164 -8.37 -5.68 -3.63
C VAL A 164 -7.12 -6.36 -3.09
N GLY A 165 -5.93 -5.89 -3.45
CA GLY A 165 -4.68 -6.29 -2.80
C GLY A 165 -4.43 -5.42 -1.57
N ILE A 166 -3.95 -6.00 -0.48
CA ILE A 166 -3.66 -5.30 0.79
C ILE A 166 -2.25 -5.71 1.23
N ALA A 167 -1.26 -4.93 0.84
CA ALA A 167 0.15 -5.26 1.01
C ALA A 167 0.83 -4.42 2.09
N ASP A 168 1.69 -5.03 2.89
CA ASP A 168 2.70 -4.31 3.68
C ASP A 168 4.00 -4.27 2.86
N ARG A 169 4.21 -3.19 2.12
CA ARG A 169 5.34 -3.03 1.17
C ARG A 169 6.65 -2.64 1.86
N SER A 170 6.68 -2.63 3.19
CA SER A 170 7.78 -2.12 3.99
C SER A 170 8.22 -0.72 3.51
N ALA A 171 9.51 -0.48 3.36
CA ALA A 171 10.09 0.81 2.97
C ALA A 171 10.66 0.81 1.54
N TYR A 172 10.32 -0.19 0.73
CA TYR A 172 10.99 -0.47 -0.55
C TYR A 172 10.92 0.69 -1.54
N ASP A 173 9.71 1.16 -1.85
CA ASP A 173 9.51 2.18 -2.88
C ASP A 173 10.22 3.50 -2.54
N LEU A 174 10.09 3.95 -1.28
CA LEU A 174 10.77 5.17 -0.82
C LEU A 174 12.30 5.03 -0.85
N ARG A 175 12.85 3.86 -0.49
CA ARG A 175 14.29 3.60 -0.58
C ARG A 175 14.76 3.60 -2.03
N ALA A 176 14.08 2.87 -2.91
CA ALA A 176 14.43 2.78 -4.32
C ALA A 176 14.43 4.17 -5.00
N HIS A 177 13.40 4.99 -4.73
CA HIS A 177 13.35 6.36 -5.23
C HIS A 177 14.42 7.27 -4.60
N SER A 178 14.69 7.13 -3.31
CA SER A 178 15.75 7.90 -2.62
C SER A 178 17.13 7.59 -3.19
N GLU A 179 17.46 6.30 -3.35
CA GLU A 179 18.73 5.82 -3.90
C GLU A 179 18.93 6.29 -5.34
N LYS A 180 17.87 6.25 -6.16
CA LYS A 180 17.98 6.62 -7.57
C LYS A 180 18.02 8.14 -7.80
N SER A 181 17.29 8.91 -7.00
CA SER A 181 17.20 10.37 -7.17
C SER A 181 18.25 11.15 -6.39
N GLY A 182 18.85 10.54 -5.36
CA GLY A 182 19.71 11.23 -4.39
C GLY A 182 18.93 12.15 -3.43
N VAL A 183 17.59 12.13 -3.48
CA VAL A 183 16.72 12.95 -2.63
C VAL A 183 16.19 12.07 -1.50
N PRO A 184 16.50 12.36 -0.22
CA PRO A 184 16.07 11.51 0.88
C PRO A 184 14.56 11.60 1.09
N LEU A 185 13.84 10.48 0.96
CA LEU A 185 12.41 10.34 1.27
C LEU A 185 12.26 9.66 2.65
N VAL A 186 12.42 10.46 3.70
CA VAL A 186 12.47 10.00 5.10
C VAL A 186 11.50 10.80 5.97
N ALA A 187 11.07 10.19 7.07
CA ALA A 187 10.34 10.86 8.14
C ALA A 187 11.26 11.17 9.32
N HIS A 188 10.77 12.04 10.19
CA HIS A 188 11.48 12.52 11.37
C HIS A 188 10.59 12.38 12.60
N GLU A 189 11.10 11.77 13.65
CA GLU A 189 10.44 11.68 14.95
C GLU A 189 11.29 12.43 15.97
N LYS A 190 10.75 13.49 16.55
CA LYS A 190 11.43 14.23 17.62
C LYS A 190 11.35 13.43 18.91
N PHE A 191 12.48 13.24 19.57
CA PHE A 191 12.46 12.65 20.90
C PHE A 191 11.91 13.65 21.92
N SER A 192 11.21 13.15 22.94
CA SER A 192 10.81 13.95 24.10
C SER A 192 12.04 14.47 24.86
N GLU A 193 13.08 13.65 24.95
CA GLU A 193 14.37 13.99 25.53
C GLU A 193 15.51 13.57 24.59
N PRO A 194 16.61 14.35 24.47
CA PRO A 194 17.73 13.98 23.62
C PRO A 194 18.35 12.65 24.04
N LYS A 195 18.57 11.76 23.08
CA LYS A 195 19.24 10.47 23.33
C LYS A 195 20.74 10.63 23.10
N GLU A 196 21.54 10.16 24.05
CA GLU A 196 22.99 10.05 23.87
C GLU A 196 23.30 8.75 23.12
N VAL A 197 23.73 8.88 21.87
CA VAL A 197 24.10 7.76 21.02
C VAL A 197 25.60 7.76 20.84
N GLU A 198 26.25 6.67 21.22
CA GLU A 198 27.67 6.45 20.96
C GLU A 198 27.84 6.13 19.47
N LYS A 199 28.36 7.08 18.69
CA LYS A 199 28.62 6.90 17.26
C LYS A 199 30.10 6.76 17.00
N LEU A 200 30.45 5.79 16.15
CA LEU A 200 31.80 5.67 15.63
C LEU A 200 32.01 6.76 14.56
N VAL A 201 32.94 7.67 14.82
CA VAL A 201 33.30 8.76 13.92
C VAL A 201 34.58 8.39 13.19
N ILE A 202 34.47 8.26 11.86
CA ILE A 202 35.58 8.03 10.94
C ILE A 202 35.89 9.38 10.31
N THR A 203 37.08 9.92 10.59
CA THR A 203 37.53 11.21 10.05
C THR A 203 38.75 11.00 9.17
N PRO A 204 38.60 10.99 7.84
CA PRO A 204 39.73 10.93 6.91
C PRO A 204 40.56 12.22 6.98
N ILE A 205 41.88 12.09 7.15
CA ILE A 205 42.80 13.23 7.22
C ILE A 205 43.18 13.61 5.78
N LYS A 206 42.37 14.52 5.19
CA LYS A 206 42.46 14.89 3.77
C LYS A 206 43.87 15.29 3.32
N LYS A 207 44.64 15.97 4.17
CA LYS A 207 46.02 16.37 3.86
C LYS A 207 46.93 15.14 3.60
N GLU A 208 46.94 14.18 4.52
CA GLU A 208 47.77 12.98 4.43
C GLU A 208 47.30 12.06 3.30
N LEU A 209 45.98 11.91 3.13
CA LEU A 209 45.40 11.16 2.01
C LEU A 209 45.70 11.80 0.65
N GLY A 210 45.74 13.14 0.58
CA GLY A 210 46.11 13.87 -0.63
C GLY A 210 47.58 13.68 -1.02
N LEU A 211 48.48 13.63 -0.03
CA LEU A 211 49.89 13.34 -0.26
C LEU A 211 50.12 11.90 -0.74
N ALA A 212 49.43 10.94 -0.13
CA ALA A 212 49.57 9.51 -0.44
C ALA A 212 48.90 9.11 -1.77
N PHE A 213 47.67 9.57 -2.02
CA PHE A 213 46.84 9.05 -3.11
C PHE A 213 46.62 10.04 -4.27
N LYS A 214 47.03 11.31 -4.12
CA LYS A 214 46.96 12.35 -5.16
C LYS A 214 45.60 12.38 -5.87
N GLY A 215 45.55 12.12 -7.18
CA GLY A 215 44.31 12.12 -7.97
C GLY A 215 43.25 11.10 -7.53
N ASN A 216 43.62 10.09 -6.74
CA ASN A 216 42.70 9.08 -6.21
C ASN A 216 42.13 9.44 -4.83
N GLN A 217 42.57 10.54 -4.22
CA GLN A 217 42.17 10.94 -2.86
C GLN A 217 40.66 10.93 -2.66
N LYS A 218 39.89 11.50 -3.59
CA LYS A 218 38.44 11.62 -3.47
C LYS A 218 37.75 10.25 -3.28
N LYS A 219 38.16 9.26 -4.09
CA LYS A 219 37.61 7.90 -4.03
C LYS A 219 37.98 7.18 -2.73
N VAL A 220 39.19 7.40 -2.21
CA VAL A 220 39.62 6.80 -0.94
C VAL A 220 38.87 7.43 0.23
N VAL A 221 38.67 8.75 0.22
CA VAL A 221 37.86 9.46 1.23
C VAL A 221 36.42 8.95 1.23
N GLU A 222 35.78 8.89 0.07
CA GLU A 222 34.40 8.40 -0.07
C GLU A 222 34.26 6.94 0.43
N ALA A 223 35.25 6.08 0.15
CA ALA A 223 35.25 4.71 0.63
C ALA A 223 35.44 4.60 2.15
N LEU A 224 36.34 5.41 2.74
CA LEU A 224 36.52 5.46 4.20
C LEU A 224 35.28 5.99 4.92
N GLU A 225 34.61 7.00 4.36
CA GLU A 225 33.37 7.57 4.92
C GLU A 225 32.17 6.61 4.79
N ALA A 226 32.22 5.67 3.84
CA ALA A 226 31.17 4.68 3.61
C ALA A 226 31.35 3.35 4.40
N MET A 227 32.42 3.21 5.20
CA MET A 227 32.67 1.98 5.97
C MET A 227 31.53 1.65 6.94
N LYS A 228 31.19 0.37 7.04
CA LYS A 228 30.25 -0.11 8.07
C LYS A 228 30.92 -0.15 9.43
N GLU A 229 30.11 -0.10 10.50
CA GLU A 229 30.61 -0.04 11.88
C GLU A 229 31.60 -1.17 12.21
N LYS A 230 31.31 -2.40 11.80
CA LYS A 230 32.19 -3.55 12.00
C LYS A 230 33.54 -3.38 11.30
N GLU A 231 33.53 -2.99 10.03
CA GLU A 231 34.75 -2.77 9.23
C GLU A 231 35.62 -1.66 9.82
N ALA A 232 34.99 -0.58 10.29
CA ALA A 232 35.69 0.53 10.91
C ALA A 232 36.28 0.17 12.29
N LEU A 233 35.62 -0.69 13.07
CA LEU A 233 36.18 -1.23 14.32
C LEU A 233 37.37 -2.16 14.06
N ASP A 234 37.26 -3.03 13.05
CA ASP A 234 38.35 -3.93 12.64
C ASP A 234 39.56 -3.12 12.13
N MET A 235 39.32 -2.08 11.30
CA MET A 235 40.35 -1.15 10.85
C MET A 235 40.99 -0.42 12.03
N LYS A 236 40.21 0.07 13.00
CA LYS A 236 40.75 0.74 14.19
C LYS A 236 41.71 -0.17 14.95
N ALA A 237 41.31 -1.41 15.21
CA ALA A 237 42.17 -2.39 15.89
C ALA A 237 43.45 -2.70 15.11
N ALA A 238 43.37 -2.79 13.77
CA ALA A 238 44.55 -3.00 12.91
C ALA A 238 45.51 -1.80 12.95
N LEU A 239 44.99 -0.57 12.86
CA LEU A 239 45.79 0.66 12.93
C LEU A 239 46.43 0.87 14.31
N GLU A 240 45.78 0.44 15.38
CA GLU A 240 46.33 0.52 16.74
C GLU A 240 47.43 -0.52 16.99
N SER A 241 47.32 -1.71 16.40
CA SER A 241 48.29 -2.81 16.59
C SER A 241 49.48 -2.76 15.62
N LYS A 242 49.26 -2.48 14.34
CA LYS A 242 50.28 -2.55 13.28
C LYS A 242 50.68 -1.19 12.72
N GLY A 243 49.86 -0.15 12.93
CA GLY A 243 50.08 1.20 12.38
C GLY A 243 49.62 1.41 10.94
N GLU A 244 49.29 0.32 10.23
CA GLU A 244 48.78 0.31 8.86
C GLU A 244 47.77 -0.83 8.64
N VAL A 245 46.91 -0.68 7.64
CA VAL A 245 45.95 -1.71 7.23
C VAL A 245 45.70 -1.64 5.72
N ASP A 246 45.53 -2.81 5.10
CA ASP A 246 45.08 -2.89 3.73
C ASP A 246 43.57 -2.69 3.64
N PHE A 247 43.15 -1.73 2.80
CA PHE A 247 41.76 -1.32 2.63
C PHE A 247 41.35 -1.43 1.17
N GLU A 248 40.32 -2.23 0.89
CA GLU A 248 39.79 -2.40 -0.46
C GLU A 248 38.90 -1.23 -0.84
N VAL A 249 39.25 -0.51 -1.91
CA VAL A 249 38.44 0.59 -2.45
C VAL A 249 37.75 0.10 -3.71
N CYS A 250 36.49 -0.32 -3.58
CA CYS A 250 35.72 -0.89 -4.69
C CYS A 250 35.62 0.06 -5.90
N THR A 251 35.52 1.38 -5.67
CA THR A 251 35.49 2.41 -6.73
C THR A 251 36.82 2.60 -7.48
N LEU A 252 37.91 2.01 -6.96
CA LEU A 252 39.23 1.93 -7.58
C LEU A 252 39.56 0.52 -8.08
N GLY A 253 38.82 -0.50 -7.65
CA GLY A 253 39.11 -1.90 -7.92
C GLY A 253 40.47 -2.34 -7.39
N LYS A 254 40.97 -1.69 -6.33
CA LYS A 254 42.32 -1.90 -5.78
C LYS A 254 42.31 -1.80 -4.26
N THR A 255 43.21 -2.56 -3.65
CA THR A 255 43.56 -2.45 -2.23
C THR A 255 44.61 -1.35 -2.05
N VAL A 256 44.41 -0.48 -1.08
CA VAL A 256 45.33 0.60 -0.71
C VAL A 256 45.71 0.46 0.76
N THR A 257 46.96 0.78 1.10
CA THR A 257 47.42 0.76 2.49
C THR A 257 47.09 2.08 3.17
N ILE A 258 46.31 2.00 4.25
CA ILE A 258 45.90 3.14 5.09
C ILE A 258 46.75 3.14 6.35
N ASN A 259 47.41 4.26 6.62
CA ASN A 259 48.24 4.44 7.80
C ASN A 259 47.48 5.15 8.92
N LYS A 260 47.96 5.02 10.16
CA LYS A 260 47.36 5.64 11.36
C LYS A 260 47.22 7.17 11.27
N ASN A 261 48.07 7.84 10.51
CA ASN A 261 48.01 9.29 10.28
C ASN A 261 47.00 9.70 9.19
N MET A 262 46.40 8.75 8.46
CA MET A 262 45.50 9.02 7.34
C MET A 262 44.03 9.02 7.74
N VAL A 263 43.66 8.38 8.85
CA VAL A 263 42.28 8.30 9.32
C VAL A 263 42.26 8.26 10.85
N THR A 264 41.32 9.00 11.45
CA THR A 264 41.05 8.90 12.89
C THR A 264 39.71 8.21 13.09
N ILE A 265 39.69 7.14 13.88
CA ILE A 265 38.49 6.38 14.22
C ILE A 265 38.31 6.40 15.74
N HIS A 266 37.26 7.05 16.21
CA HIS A 266 36.96 7.15 17.64
C HIS A 266 35.46 7.09 17.89
N LYS A 267 35.08 6.78 19.12
CA LYS A 267 33.68 6.83 19.55
C LYS A 267 33.40 8.22 20.10
N GLU A 268 32.34 8.84 19.62
CA GLU A 268 31.87 10.14 20.07
C GLU A 268 30.43 9.98 20.57
N ILE A 269 30.13 10.52 21.76
CA ILE A 269 28.76 10.58 22.26
C ILE A 269 28.08 11.77 21.60
N LYS A 270 27.12 11.50 20.71
CA LYS A 270 26.31 12.55 20.09
C LYS A 270 24.93 12.57 20.72
N LYS A 271 24.48 13.77 21.07
CA LYS A 271 23.10 14.03 21.46
C LYS A 271 22.25 14.11 20.21
N GLU A 272 21.39 13.12 20.01
CA GLU A 272 20.40 13.11 18.95
C GLU A 272 19.07 13.63 19.49
N HIS A 273 18.51 14.62 18.82
CA HIS A 273 17.23 15.22 19.16
C HIS A 273 16.05 14.61 18.38
N GLN A 274 16.34 13.81 17.35
CA GLN A 274 15.34 13.19 16.49
C GLN A 274 15.86 11.89 15.87
N ARG A 275 14.95 10.95 15.64
CA ARG A 275 15.15 9.76 14.81
C ARG A 275 14.81 10.11 13.36
N VAL A 276 15.60 9.60 12.42
CA VAL A 276 15.33 9.69 10.98
C VAL A 276 15.20 8.28 10.44
N PHE A 277 14.10 7.99 9.74
CA PHE A 277 13.83 6.66 9.22
C PHE A 277 13.01 6.73 7.93
N THR A 278 13.04 5.65 7.14
CA THR A 278 12.14 5.50 5.99
C THR A 278 10.84 4.85 6.46
N PRO A 279 9.67 5.51 6.27
CA PRO A 279 8.38 4.94 6.67
C PRO A 279 8.11 3.60 6.01
N SER A 280 7.38 2.74 6.73
CA SER A 280 6.73 1.57 6.15
C SER A 280 5.43 1.99 5.46
N VAL A 281 4.99 1.22 4.47
CA VAL A 281 3.77 1.51 3.71
C VAL A 281 2.82 0.33 3.71
N ILE A 282 1.57 0.56 4.12
CA ILE A 282 0.45 -0.36 3.89
C ILE A 282 -0.35 0.13 2.68
N GLU A 283 -0.50 -0.72 1.69
CA GLU A 283 -1.15 -0.42 0.41
C GLU A 283 -2.40 -1.28 0.19
N PRO A 284 -3.60 -0.70 0.37
CA PRO A 284 -4.83 -1.20 -0.25
C PRO A 284 -4.97 -0.72 -1.70
N SER A 285 -4.93 -1.65 -2.66
CA SER A 285 -5.10 -1.39 -4.10
C SER A 285 -6.39 -2.03 -4.63
N PHE A 286 -7.34 -1.20 -5.07
CA PHE A 286 -8.69 -1.62 -5.46
C PHE A 286 -8.85 -1.66 -6.99
N GLY A 287 -9.13 -2.86 -7.52
CA GLY A 287 -9.49 -3.07 -8.92
C GLY A 287 -10.97 -2.75 -9.20
N ILE A 288 -11.30 -1.49 -9.45
CA ILE A 288 -12.70 -1.01 -9.56
C ILE A 288 -13.51 -1.80 -10.59
N GLY A 289 -12.93 -2.10 -11.76
CA GLY A 289 -13.61 -2.88 -12.80
C GLY A 289 -13.98 -4.30 -12.36
N ARG A 290 -13.10 -4.95 -11.59
CA ARG A 290 -13.35 -6.30 -11.04
C ARG A 290 -14.44 -6.27 -9.98
N ILE A 291 -14.37 -5.30 -9.07
CA ILE A 291 -15.39 -5.12 -8.02
C ILE A 291 -16.78 -4.91 -8.64
N ILE A 292 -16.89 -4.05 -9.67
CA ILE A 292 -18.15 -3.81 -10.38
C ILE A 292 -18.65 -5.08 -11.06
N TYR A 293 -17.77 -5.84 -11.73
CA TYR A 293 -18.14 -7.09 -12.38
C TYR A 293 -18.71 -8.11 -11.39
N CYS A 294 -18.04 -8.32 -10.27
CA CYS A 294 -18.52 -9.23 -9.23
C CYS A 294 -19.82 -8.73 -8.59
N LEU A 295 -19.97 -7.42 -8.40
CA LEU A 295 -21.22 -6.83 -7.93
C LEU A 295 -22.38 -7.11 -8.90
N TYR A 296 -22.16 -7.02 -10.21
CA TYR A 296 -23.16 -7.37 -11.21
C TYR A 296 -23.61 -8.81 -11.04
N GLU A 297 -22.69 -9.77 -10.96
CA GLU A 297 -23.06 -11.16 -10.77
C GLU A 297 -23.79 -11.42 -9.45
N HIS A 298 -23.37 -10.77 -8.36
CA HIS A 298 -23.96 -10.99 -7.03
C HIS A 298 -25.35 -10.37 -6.89
N THR A 299 -25.68 -9.40 -7.74
CA THR A 299 -26.96 -8.69 -7.69
C THR A 299 -27.90 -9.04 -8.84
N PHE A 300 -27.42 -9.75 -9.87
CA PHE A 300 -28.25 -10.20 -10.98
C PHE A 300 -29.19 -11.33 -10.55
N TYR A 301 -30.47 -11.18 -10.88
CA TYR A 301 -31.46 -12.24 -10.73
C TYR A 301 -32.54 -12.13 -11.80
N THR A 302 -33.24 -13.23 -12.04
CA THR A 302 -34.42 -13.25 -12.91
C THR A 302 -35.69 -13.42 -12.08
N ARG A 303 -36.78 -12.82 -12.54
CA ARG A 303 -38.12 -13.02 -11.96
C ARG A 303 -39.16 -13.18 -13.06
N ALA A 304 -40.22 -13.93 -12.78
CA ALA A 304 -41.32 -14.08 -13.72
C ALA A 304 -42.04 -12.75 -13.95
N SER A 305 -42.43 -12.48 -15.20
CA SER A 305 -43.38 -11.43 -15.53
C SER A 305 -44.75 -11.75 -14.95
N LYS A 306 -45.50 -10.70 -14.57
CA LYS A 306 -46.91 -10.84 -14.17
C LYS A 306 -47.86 -11.00 -15.37
N ALA A 307 -47.37 -10.78 -16.59
CA ALA A 307 -48.17 -10.69 -17.81
C ALA A 307 -47.93 -11.85 -18.82
N GLY A 308 -47.16 -12.88 -18.45
CA GLY A 308 -46.87 -14.02 -19.33
C GLY A 308 -45.62 -14.79 -18.89
N ASP A 309 -45.11 -15.66 -19.78
CA ASP A 309 -43.95 -16.54 -19.54
C ASP A 309 -42.57 -15.87 -19.66
N GLU A 310 -42.53 -14.55 -19.89
CA GLU A 310 -41.27 -13.81 -20.03
C GLU A 310 -40.54 -13.64 -18.69
N GLN A 311 -39.22 -13.87 -18.70
CA GLN A 311 -38.37 -13.57 -17.55
C GLN A 311 -37.85 -12.13 -17.60
N LEU A 312 -38.00 -11.42 -16.49
CA LEU A 312 -37.44 -10.10 -16.28
C LEU A 312 -36.09 -10.21 -15.58
N ASN A 313 -35.07 -9.66 -16.23
CA ASN A 313 -33.72 -9.54 -15.67
C ASN A 313 -33.65 -8.31 -14.77
N VAL A 314 -33.11 -8.46 -13.56
CA VAL A 314 -33.04 -7.39 -12.57
C VAL A 314 -31.68 -7.41 -11.88
N PHE A 315 -31.10 -6.23 -11.68
CA PHE A 315 -29.99 -6.04 -10.74
C PHE A 315 -30.53 -5.50 -9.41
N ARG A 316 -30.36 -6.26 -8.33
CA ARG A 316 -30.69 -5.87 -6.95
C ARG A 316 -29.57 -5.04 -6.32
N PHE A 317 -29.18 -3.95 -6.97
CA PHE A 317 -28.19 -3.04 -6.40
C PHE A 317 -28.67 -2.47 -5.05
N PRO A 318 -27.81 -2.40 -4.03
CA PRO A 318 -28.09 -1.59 -2.86
C PRO A 318 -28.39 -0.15 -3.26
N SER A 319 -29.31 0.50 -2.54
CA SER A 319 -29.74 1.88 -2.85
C SER A 319 -28.57 2.86 -2.94
N LEU A 320 -27.51 2.64 -2.14
CA LEU A 320 -26.28 3.42 -2.17
C LEU A 320 -25.61 3.46 -3.54
N VAL A 321 -25.57 2.32 -4.25
CA VAL A 321 -24.82 2.16 -5.51
C VAL A 321 -25.69 2.05 -6.76
N ALA A 322 -27.02 1.95 -6.60
CA ALA A 322 -27.95 1.95 -7.73
C ALA A 322 -27.74 3.18 -8.64
N PRO A 323 -27.54 3.05 -9.96
CA PRO A 323 -27.21 4.20 -10.82
C PRO A 323 -28.30 5.29 -10.84
N ILE A 324 -29.55 4.84 -10.83
CA ILE A 324 -30.75 5.67 -10.78
C ILE A 324 -31.51 5.28 -9.51
N LYS A 325 -31.77 6.24 -8.62
CA LYS A 325 -32.38 5.99 -7.31
C LYS A 325 -33.89 5.91 -7.39
N CYS A 326 -34.49 6.65 -8.32
CA CYS A 326 -35.93 6.71 -8.50
C CYS A 326 -36.29 6.79 -9.99
N THR A 327 -37.37 6.13 -10.39
CA THR A 327 -37.98 6.36 -11.71
C THR A 327 -39.40 6.85 -11.50
N VAL A 328 -39.76 7.95 -12.17
CA VAL A 328 -41.11 8.53 -12.15
C VAL A 328 -41.85 8.05 -13.38
N PHE A 329 -42.93 7.30 -13.16
CA PHE A 329 -43.78 6.75 -14.22
C PHE A 329 -45.14 7.46 -14.21
N PRO A 330 -45.45 8.36 -15.16
CA PRO A 330 -46.83 8.76 -15.40
C PRO A 330 -47.61 7.57 -15.97
N LEU A 331 -48.69 7.18 -15.30
CA LEU A 331 -49.43 5.96 -15.63
C LEU A 331 -50.04 5.96 -17.04
N VAL A 332 -50.42 7.14 -17.52
CA VAL A 332 -51.01 7.34 -18.86
C VAL A 332 -50.42 8.58 -19.49
N GLN A 333 -50.29 8.56 -20.82
CA GLN A 333 -49.84 9.71 -21.61
C GLN A 333 -50.95 10.77 -21.63
N ASN A 334 -50.82 11.75 -20.75
CA ASN A 334 -51.74 12.87 -20.60
C ASN A 334 -51.03 14.02 -19.91
N GLN A 335 -51.30 15.24 -20.40
CA GLN A 335 -50.66 16.47 -19.93
C GLN A 335 -50.67 16.64 -18.40
N LYS A 336 -51.79 16.31 -17.74
CA LYS A 336 -51.91 16.47 -16.28
C LYS A 336 -50.93 15.57 -15.53
N TYR A 337 -50.75 14.32 -15.96
CA TYR A 337 -49.82 13.40 -15.32
C TYR A 337 -48.37 13.77 -15.64
N GLU A 338 -48.09 14.24 -16.85
CA GLU A 338 -46.77 14.73 -17.23
C GLU A 338 -46.34 15.96 -16.42
N ASP A 339 -47.26 16.89 -16.18
CA ASP A 339 -46.98 18.10 -15.38
C ASP A 339 -46.67 17.72 -13.92
N VAL A 340 -47.41 16.75 -13.35
CA VAL A 340 -47.12 16.20 -12.03
C VAL A 340 -45.79 15.46 -12.01
N ALA A 341 -45.47 14.65 -13.03
CA ALA A 341 -44.20 13.95 -13.13
C ALA A 341 -43.01 14.93 -13.18
N LYS A 342 -43.16 16.06 -13.90
CA LYS A 342 -42.18 17.15 -13.93
C LYS A 342 -42.03 17.84 -12.57
N LEU A 343 -43.12 18.02 -11.82
CA LEU A 343 -43.08 18.57 -10.46
C LEU A 343 -42.32 17.64 -9.50
N ILE A 344 -42.59 16.34 -9.56
CA ILE A 344 -41.88 15.32 -8.77
C ILE A 344 -40.40 15.31 -9.14
N SER A 345 -40.08 15.30 -10.45
CA SER A 345 -38.71 15.36 -10.94
C SER A 345 -37.95 16.58 -10.41
N LYS A 346 -38.55 17.78 -10.45
CA LYS A 346 -37.96 18.99 -9.86
C LYS A 346 -37.68 18.82 -8.36
N SER A 347 -38.60 18.20 -7.63
CA SER A 347 -38.45 17.95 -6.19
C SER A 347 -37.32 16.95 -5.90
N LEU A 348 -37.21 15.89 -6.70
CA LEU A 348 -36.11 14.92 -6.60
C LEU A 348 -34.76 15.56 -6.92
N THR A 349 -34.68 16.41 -7.96
CA THR A 349 -33.46 17.20 -8.26
C THR A 349 -33.08 18.08 -7.08
N ALA A 350 -34.04 18.82 -6.51
CA ALA A 350 -33.79 19.69 -5.36
C ALA A 350 -33.29 18.92 -4.12
N ALA A 351 -33.71 17.66 -3.97
CA ALA A 351 -33.25 16.75 -2.92
C ALA A 351 -31.91 16.04 -3.25
N GLY A 352 -31.32 16.27 -4.43
CA GLY A 352 -30.08 15.59 -4.86
C GLY A 352 -30.27 14.11 -5.21
N ILE A 353 -31.49 13.68 -5.52
CA ILE A 353 -31.81 12.28 -5.83
C ILE A 353 -31.73 12.05 -7.34
N SER A 354 -30.77 11.24 -7.79
CA SER A 354 -30.68 10.79 -9.18
C SER A 354 -31.95 10.04 -9.58
N HIS A 355 -32.60 10.51 -10.65
CA HIS A 355 -33.86 9.94 -11.12
C HIS A 355 -34.01 10.09 -12.63
N LYS A 356 -34.96 9.34 -13.19
CA LYS A 356 -35.44 9.51 -14.58
C LYS A 356 -36.96 9.61 -14.60
N ILE A 357 -37.50 10.31 -15.60
CA ILE A 357 -38.91 10.18 -15.97
C ILE A 357 -38.96 9.16 -17.10
N ASP A 358 -39.86 8.18 -16.99
CA ASP A 358 -40.05 7.17 -18.02
C ASP A 358 -41.50 7.22 -18.49
N ILE A 359 -41.67 7.64 -19.74
CA ILE A 359 -42.97 7.86 -20.40
C ILE A 359 -43.33 6.75 -21.39
N THR A 360 -42.53 5.68 -21.40
CA THR A 360 -42.71 4.53 -22.30
C THR A 360 -43.89 3.64 -21.93
#